data_AF-A0A6I5CF37-F1
#
_entry.id   AF-A0A6I5CF37-F1
#
_cell.length_a   1.000
_cell.length_b   1.000
_cell.length_c   1.000
_cell.angle_alpha   90.00
_cell.angle_beta   90.00
_cell.angle_gamma   90.00
#
_symmetry.space_group_name_H-M   'P 1'
#
loop_
_entity.id
_entity.type
_entity.pdbx_description
1 polymer ?
#
loop_
_entity_poly.entity_id
_entity_poly.type
_entity_poly.pdbx_seq_one_letter_code
_entity_poly.pdbx_strand_id
1 'polypeptide(L)'
;RRGRAFTVWLLEQAALAGHTALEAPALTSALAQRGVPDPDEALQSALAEGEALVFQDALDEPGAPAAQAPAPGEEGGGEGEEGEGRPVRILVGLERYALAEESLADGLSRLVNSVPKEDGPGGDWERAAGAARGSAAELIRAVAGHALVLHTGGEASRAEAARLLREARGLGLRAWAAA
;
A
#
# COMPACT_ATOMS: atom_id res chain seq x y z
N ARG A 1 9.30 26.51 18.33
CA ARG A 1 7.86 26.85 18.12
C ARG A 1 7.55 27.32 16.70
N ARG A 2 8.10 28.45 16.20
CA ARG A 2 7.81 28.93 14.83
C ARG A 2 8.33 27.99 13.73
N GLY A 3 9.57 27.53 13.82
CA GLY A 3 10.14 26.56 12.86
C GLY A 3 9.30 25.29 12.78
N ARG A 4 9.01 24.68 13.94
CA ARG A 4 8.11 23.53 14.08
C ARG A 4 6.75 23.73 13.39
N ALA A 5 6.06 24.83 13.68
CA ALA A 5 4.78 25.15 13.05
C ALA A 5 4.89 25.29 11.53
N PHE A 6 6.03 25.79 11.03
CA PHE A 6 6.29 25.91 9.61
C PHE A 6 6.59 24.56 8.94
N THR A 7 7.26 23.64 9.64
CA THR A 7 7.45 22.24 9.21
C THR A 7 6.10 21.55 9.01
N VAL A 8 5.22 21.62 10.03
CA VAL A 8 3.87 21.06 9.95
C VAL A 8 3.09 21.69 8.80
N TRP A 9 3.08 23.02 8.71
CA TRP A 9 2.39 23.73 7.65
C TRP A 9 2.85 23.32 6.25
N LEU A 10 4.17 23.13 6.02
CA LEU A 10 4.69 22.66 4.73
C LEU A 10 4.18 21.26 4.37
N LEU A 11 4.14 20.34 5.34
CA LEU A 11 3.58 19.01 5.11
C LEU A 11 2.07 19.08 4.84
N GLU A 12 1.35 20.01 5.45
CA GLU A 12 -0.06 20.24 5.14
C GLU A 12 -0.27 20.77 3.73
N GLN A 13 0.60 21.68 3.26
CA GLN A 13 0.58 22.12 1.87
C GLN A 13 0.90 20.97 0.91
N ALA A 14 1.83 20.09 1.28
CA ALA A 14 2.14 18.89 0.50
C ALA A 14 0.93 17.95 0.40
N ALA A 15 0.21 17.75 1.51
CA ALA A 15 -1.03 16.96 1.54
C ALA A 15 -2.12 17.53 0.64
N LEU A 16 -2.29 18.85 0.61
CA LEU A 16 -3.23 19.50 -0.33
C LEU A 16 -2.84 19.29 -1.80
N ALA A 17 -1.55 19.07 -2.08
CA ALA A 17 -1.06 18.72 -3.40
C ALA A 17 -1.08 17.20 -3.69
N GLY A 18 -1.55 16.37 -2.75
CA GLY A 18 -1.64 14.91 -2.89
C GLY A 18 -0.43 14.13 -2.35
N HIS A 19 0.52 14.79 -1.69
CA HIS A 19 1.66 14.12 -1.04
C HIS A 19 1.36 13.80 0.42
N THR A 20 1.52 12.55 0.83
CA THR A 20 1.37 12.15 2.23
C THR A 20 2.68 12.18 3.02
N ALA A 21 3.82 12.16 2.32
CA ALA A 21 5.15 12.35 2.88
C ALA A 21 6.07 13.12 1.91
N LEU A 22 7.13 13.72 2.45
CA LEU A 22 8.20 14.37 1.70
C LEU A 22 9.56 13.80 2.11
N GLU A 23 10.54 13.84 1.21
CA GLU A 23 11.92 13.51 1.57
C GLU A 23 12.48 14.53 2.57
N ALA A 24 13.17 14.05 3.61
CA ALA A 24 13.73 14.92 4.64
C ALA A 24 14.63 16.05 4.07
N PRO A 25 15.53 15.79 3.09
CA PRO A 25 16.32 16.86 2.47
C PRO A 25 15.49 17.89 1.69
N ALA A 26 14.39 17.45 1.06
CA ALA A 26 13.49 18.36 0.35
C ALA A 26 12.73 19.26 1.33
N LEU A 27 12.32 18.71 2.47
CA LEU A 27 11.65 19.45 3.54
C LEU A 27 12.60 20.48 4.19
N THR A 28 13.83 20.10 4.54
CA THR A 28 14.82 21.04 5.12
C THR A 28 15.21 22.13 4.12
N SER A 29 15.40 21.78 2.85
CA SER A 29 15.62 22.77 1.77
C SER A 29 14.45 23.73 1.61
N ALA A 30 13.22 23.22 1.69
CA ALA A 30 12.03 24.05 1.64
C ALA A 30 11.97 25.01 2.83
N LEU A 31 12.20 24.54 4.05
CA LEU A 31 12.28 25.37 5.27
C LEU A 31 13.33 26.50 5.12
N ALA A 32 14.53 26.18 4.64
CA ALA A 32 15.60 27.15 4.41
C ALA A 32 15.18 28.25 3.45
N GLN A 33 14.55 27.89 2.32
CA GLN A 33 14.05 28.85 1.32
C GLN A 33 13.01 29.83 1.87
N ARG A 34 12.28 29.47 2.94
CA ARG A 34 11.31 30.36 3.60
C ARG A 34 11.91 31.11 4.80
N GLY A 35 13.23 31.06 4.99
CA GLY A 35 13.93 31.84 6.01
C GLY A 35 13.83 31.28 7.42
N VAL A 36 13.59 29.97 7.57
CA VAL A 36 13.68 29.29 8.89
C VAL A 36 15.16 29.25 9.31
N PRO A 37 15.55 29.82 10.47
CA PRO A 37 16.96 29.98 10.86
C PRO A 37 17.75 28.67 11.02
N ASP A 38 17.10 27.62 11.52
CA ASP A 38 17.66 26.27 11.64
C ASP A 38 16.62 25.25 11.12
N PRO A 39 16.69 24.90 9.82
CA PRO A 39 15.76 23.96 9.20
C PRO A 39 15.81 22.56 9.80
N ASP A 40 17.00 22.08 10.14
CA ASP A 40 17.21 20.74 10.68
C ASP A 40 16.65 20.66 12.11
N GLU A 41 16.95 21.63 12.98
CA GLU A 41 16.37 21.70 14.32
C GLU A 41 14.84 21.86 14.27
N ALA A 42 14.32 22.62 13.31
CA ALA A 42 12.88 22.78 13.11
C ALA A 42 12.19 21.46 12.71
N LEU A 43 12.83 20.66 11.87
CA LEU A 43 12.37 19.31 11.53
C LEU A 43 12.45 18.38 12.74
N GLN A 44 13.60 18.29 13.40
CA GLN A 44 13.79 17.44 14.58
C GLN A 44 12.79 17.79 15.71
N SER A 45 12.50 19.08 15.89
CA SER A 45 11.50 19.53 16.85
C SER A 45 10.07 19.05 16.53
N ALA A 46 9.72 18.95 15.24
CA ALA A 46 8.39 18.45 14.83
C ALA A 46 8.28 16.94 15.05
N LEU A 47 9.38 16.21 14.80
CA LEU A 47 9.47 14.78 15.06
C LEU A 47 9.42 14.46 16.56
N ALA A 48 10.19 15.19 17.37
CA ALA A 48 10.24 15.00 18.82
C ALA A 48 8.89 15.24 19.52
N GLU A 49 8.05 16.11 18.95
CA GLU A 49 6.72 16.43 19.47
C GLU A 49 5.63 15.53 18.88
N GLY A 50 5.98 14.60 17.99
CA GLY A 50 5.05 13.66 17.36
C GLY A 50 4.09 14.30 16.35
N GLU A 51 4.34 15.54 15.92
CA GLU A 51 3.50 16.20 14.90
C GLU A 51 3.81 15.67 13.48
N ALA A 52 4.99 15.08 13.30
CA ALA A 52 5.43 14.39 12.09
C ALA A 52 6.14 13.09 12.44
N LEU A 53 6.10 12.12 11.55
CA LEU A 53 6.73 10.80 11.68
C LEU A 53 7.74 10.56 10.57
N VAL A 54 8.81 9.82 10.89
CA VAL A 54 9.87 9.44 9.96
C VAL A 54 9.66 8.02 9.48
N PHE A 55 9.84 7.82 8.18
CA PHE A 55 9.83 6.51 7.54
C PHE A 55 11.14 6.29 6.78
N GLN A 56 11.53 5.03 6.70
CA GLN A 56 12.71 4.59 5.96
C GLN A 56 12.24 3.77 4.77
N ASP A 57 12.43 4.31 3.59
CA ASP A 57 12.09 3.66 2.33
C ASP A 57 13.37 3.12 1.70
N ALA A 58 13.53 1.80 1.73
CA ALA A 58 14.70 1.16 1.15
C ALA A 58 14.58 1.20 -0.38
N LEU A 59 15.54 1.84 -1.04
CA LEU A 59 15.52 1.95 -2.49
C LEU A 59 15.94 0.61 -3.10
N ASP A 60 15.16 0.15 -4.08
CA ASP A 60 15.56 -0.97 -4.93
C ASP A 60 16.67 -0.51 -5.89
N GLU A 61 17.70 -1.35 -6.08
CA GLU A 61 18.70 -1.10 -7.10
C GLU A 61 18.04 -1.15 -8.50
N PRO A 62 18.30 -0.16 -9.38
CA PRO A 62 17.77 -0.18 -10.73
C PRO A 62 18.21 -1.46 -11.47
N GLY A 63 17.26 -2.36 -11.75
CA GLY A 63 17.50 -3.62 -12.47
C GLY A 63 17.55 -4.87 -11.58
N ALA A 64 17.44 -4.75 -10.26
CA ALA A 64 17.21 -5.90 -9.40
C ALA A 64 15.75 -6.39 -9.58
N PRO A 65 15.51 -7.71 -9.71
CA PRO A 65 14.15 -8.22 -9.65
C PRO A 65 13.52 -7.81 -8.31
N ALA A 66 12.31 -7.24 -8.36
CA ALA A 66 11.57 -6.90 -7.15
C ALA A 66 11.59 -8.10 -6.21
N ALA A 67 12.15 -7.91 -5.02
CA ALA A 67 12.25 -8.97 -4.03
C ALA A 67 10.82 -9.48 -3.78
N GLN A 68 10.55 -10.72 -4.22
CA GLN A 68 9.32 -11.39 -3.85
C GLN A 68 9.32 -11.46 -2.33
N ALA A 69 8.27 -10.93 -1.69
CA ALA A 69 8.08 -11.10 -0.26
C ALA A 69 8.29 -12.59 0.07
N PRO A 70 9.10 -12.93 1.10
CA PRO A 70 9.47 -14.31 1.35
C PRO A 70 8.20 -15.15 1.45
N ALA A 71 8.14 -16.21 0.64
CA ALA A 71 7.02 -17.13 0.66
C ALA A 71 6.90 -17.70 2.09
N PRO A 72 5.71 -17.74 2.71
CA PRO A 72 5.57 -18.28 4.06
C PRO A 72 5.86 -19.78 4.01
N GLY A 73 7.02 -20.22 4.51
CA GLY A 73 7.42 -21.63 4.56
C GLY A 73 8.91 -21.93 4.35
N GLU A 74 9.73 -20.96 3.94
CA GLU A 74 11.19 -21.17 3.86
C GLU A 74 11.86 -20.86 5.20
N GLU A 75 11.73 -21.78 6.15
CA GLU A 75 12.70 -21.90 7.24
C GLU A 75 13.93 -22.64 6.71
N GLY A 76 15.03 -21.92 6.49
CA GLY A 76 16.36 -22.55 6.47
C GLY A 76 17.35 -22.03 5.44
N GLY A 77 18.26 -21.18 5.92
CA GLY A 77 19.68 -21.35 5.62
C GLY A 77 20.18 -20.84 4.27
N GLY A 78 20.21 -19.52 4.13
CA GLY A 78 21.07 -18.83 3.17
C GLY A 78 21.77 -17.67 3.85
N GLU A 79 22.90 -17.93 4.52
CA GLU A 79 23.90 -16.89 4.77
C GLU A 79 24.44 -16.46 3.39
N GLY A 80 23.80 -15.45 2.81
CA GLY A 80 24.13 -14.91 1.49
C GLY A 80 24.13 -13.39 1.58
N GLU A 81 25.31 -12.86 1.90
CA GLU A 81 25.70 -11.45 1.88
C GLU A 81 24.88 -10.52 2.80
N GLU A 82 25.49 -10.17 3.94
CA GLU A 82 25.37 -8.84 4.52
C GLU A 82 25.83 -7.81 3.47
N GLY A 83 25.01 -7.61 2.43
CA GLY A 83 25.24 -6.64 1.38
C GLY A 83 25.20 -5.24 1.99
N GLU A 84 26.19 -4.44 1.66
CA GLU A 84 26.31 -3.02 2.00
C GLU A 84 24.93 -2.36 2.09
N GLY A 85 24.61 -1.78 3.26
CA GLY A 85 23.26 -1.34 3.60
C GLY A 85 22.59 -0.61 2.45
N ARG A 86 21.53 -1.22 1.90
CA ARG A 86 20.78 -0.67 0.77
C ARG A 86 20.49 0.81 1.01
N PRO A 87 20.67 1.69 0.01
CA PRO A 87 20.45 3.11 0.20
C PRO A 87 19.00 3.35 0.65
N VAL A 88 18.84 4.01 1.79
CA VAL A 88 17.53 4.32 2.38
C VAL A 88 17.21 5.78 2.12
N ARG A 89 16.02 6.01 1.57
CA ARG A 89 15.41 7.33 1.52
C ARG A 89 14.64 7.60 2.81
N ILE A 90 14.89 8.75 3.41
CA ILE A 90 14.19 9.19 4.62
C ILE A 90 13.00 10.04 4.23
N LEU A 91 11.79 9.57 4.56
CA LEU A 91 10.53 10.25 4.33
C LEU A 91 9.98 10.80 5.64
N VAL A 92 9.30 11.94 5.57
CA VAL A 92 8.64 12.59 6.70
C VAL A 92 7.19 12.89 6.32
N GLY A 93 6.25 12.38 7.10
CA GLY A 93 4.81 12.58 6.90
C GLY A 93 4.16 13.20 8.14
N LEU A 94 2.98 13.80 7.97
CA LEU A 94 2.15 14.22 9.11
C LEU A 94 1.68 12.98 9.88
N GLU A 95 1.72 13.04 11.20
CA GLU A 95 1.37 11.92 12.08
C GLU A 95 0.00 11.29 11.74
N ARG A 96 -1.03 12.10 11.53
CA ARG A 96 -2.37 11.61 11.12
C ARG A 96 -2.39 10.80 9.81
N TYR A 97 -1.57 11.17 8.82
CA TYR A 97 -1.54 10.47 7.52
C TYR A 97 -0.61 9.27 7.60
N ALA A 98 0.51 9.43 8.27
CA ALA A 98 1.46 8.39 8.62
C ALA A 98 0.78 7.19 9.29
N LEU A 99 0.01 7.43 10.37
CA LEU A 99 -0.73 6.38 11.07
C LEU A 99 -1.86 5.77 10.22
N ALA A 100 -2.53 6.60 9.40
CA ALA A 100 -3.57 6.11 8.51
C ALA A 100 -3.01 5.17 7.43
N GLU A 101 -1.84 5.49 6.87
CA GLU A 101 -1.16 4.65 5.89
C GLU A 101 -0.64 3.35 6.49
N GLU A 102 -0.04 3.39 7.68
CA GLU A 102 0.40 2.18 8.37
C GLU A 102 -0.80 1.26 8.69
N SER A 103 -1.89 1.84 9.21
CA SER A 103 -3.12 1.08 9.47
C SER A 103 -3.73 0.50 8.18
N LEU A 104 -3.66 1.22 7.06
CA LEU A 104 -4.13 0.73 5.77
C LEU A 104 -3.26 -0.42 5.27
N ALA A 105 -1.93 -0.27 5.32
CA ALA A 105 -0.98 -1.29 4.88
C ALA A 105 -1.12 -2.57 5.70
N ASP A 106 -1.23 -2.46 7.03
CA ASP A 106 -1.49 -3.59 7.92
C ASP A 106 -2.85 -4.23 7.64
N GLY A 107 -3.91 -3.43 7.48
CA GLY A 107 -5.24 -3.92 7.12
C GLY A 107 -5.26 -4.70 5.81
N LEU A 108 -4.59 -4.19 4.77
CA LEU A 108 -4.44 -4.87 3.48
C LEU A 108 -3.63 -6.17 3.61
N SER A 109 -2.56 -6.15 4.39
CA SER A 109 -1.73 -7.33 4.66
C SER A 109 -2.52 -8.43 5.35
N ARG A 110 -3.33 -8.08 6.36
CA ARG A 110 -4.25 -9.01 7.03
C ARG A 110 -5.30 -9.57 6.07
N LEU A 111 -5.87 -8.73 5.22
CA LEU A 111 -6.87 -9.16 4.25
C LEU A 111 -6.28 -10.16 3.25
N VAL A 112 -5.13 -9.85 2.64
CA VAL A 112 -4.45 -10.74 1.69
C VAL A 112 -4.14 -12.11 2.32
N ASN A 113 -3.79 -12.13 3.61
CA ASN A 113 -3.45 -13.36 4.33
C ASN A 113 -4.65 -14.01 5.06
N SER A 114 -5.88 -13.57 4.82
CA SER A 114 -7.06 -14.04 5.57
C SER A 114 -7.67 -15.36 5.06
N VAL A 115 -7.36 -15.78 3.83
CA VAL A 115 -7.96 -16.98 3.21
C VAL A 115 -7.05 -18.20 3.41
N PRO A 116 -7.58 -19.33 3.91
CA PRO A 116 -6.81 -20.58 4.03
C PRO A 116 -6.22 -21.01 2.67
N LYS A 117 -4.97 -21.48 2.68
CA LYS A 117 -4.25 -21.94 1.47
C LYS A 117 -4.64 -23.36 1.02
N GLU A 118 -5.67 -23.97 1.61
CA GLU A 118 -6.11 -25.33 1.29
C GLU A 118 -7.11 -25.34 0.15
N ASP A 119 -6.92 -26.32 -0.74
CA ASP A 119 -7.63 -26.63 -1.99
C ASP A 119 -8.31 -25.43 -2.66
N GLY A 120 -7.55 -24.86 -3.60
CA GLY A 120 -7.90 -23.72 -4.44
C GLY A 120 -9.28 -23.80 -5.10
N PRO A 121 -9.67 -22.75 -5.84
CA PRO A 121 -11.04 -22.41 -6.18
C PRO A 121 -11.88 -23.66 -6.47
N GLY A 122 -12.68 -24.09 -5.48
CA GLY A 122 -13.41 -25.35 -5.55
C GLY A 122 -14.12 -25.44 -6.89
N GLY A 123 -14.16 -26.62 -7.52
CA GLY A 123 -14.51 -26.78 -8.95
C GLY A 123 -15.82 -26.11 -9.40
N ASP A 124 -16.66 -25.67 -8.47
CA ASP A 124 -17.82 -24.82 -8.69
C ASP A 124 -17.46 -23.40 -9.19
N TRP A 125 -16.41 -22.78 -8.65
CA TRP A 125 -15.88 -21.50 -9.13
C TRP A 125 -15.31 -21.60 -10.54
N GLU A 126 -14.59 -22.67 -10.86
CA GLU A 126 -14.09 -22.87 -12.23
C GLU A 126 -15.24 -23.10 -13.22
N ARG A 127 -16.31 -23.82 -12.82
CA ARG A 127 -17.51 -23.94 -13.65
C ARG A 127 -18.17 -22.57 -13.88
N ALA A 128 -18.27 -21.72 -12.86
CA ALA A 128 -18.79 -20.37 -12.99
C ALA A 128 -17.93 -19.50 -13.93
N ALA A 129 -16.60 -19.58 -13.81
CA ALA A 129 -15.66 -18.88 -14.69
C ALA A 129 -15.78 -19.38 -16.14
N GLY A 130 -15.90 -20.69 -16.37
CA GLY A 130 -16.07 -21.30 -17.69
C GLY A 130 -17.38 -20.93 -18.38
N ALA A 131 -18.42 -20.57 -17.63
CA ALA A 131 -19.65 -20.01 -18.20
C ALA A 131 -19.47 -18.55 -18.65
N ALA A 132 -18.41 -17.86 -18.21
CA ALA A 132 -18.11 -16.48 -18.53
C ALA A 132 -17.17 -16.33 -19.75
N ARG A 133 -17.01 -15.09 -20.21
CA ARG A 133 -16.15 -14.75 -21.35
C ARG A 133 -15.26 -13.58 -20.99
N GLY A 134 -14.04 -13.57 -21.52
CA GLY A 134 -13.08 -12.48 -21.36
C GLY A 134 -12.76 -12.16 -19.90
N SER A 135 -12.62 -10.88 -19.61
CA SER A 135 -12.27 -10.32 -18.30
C SER A 135 -13.19 -10.76 -17.16
N ALA A 136 -14.46 -11.05 -17.41
CA ALA A 136 -15.36 -11.58 -16.39
C ALA A 136 -14.97 -12.98 -15.90
N ALA A 137 -14.44 -13.84 -16.79
CA ALA A 137 -13.96 -15.17 -16.40
C ALA A 137 -12.68 -15.06 -15.57
N GLU A 138 -11.76 -14.18 -15.95
CA GLU A 138 -10.53 -13.90 -15.21
C GLU A 138 -10.83 -13.31 -13.82
N LEU A 139 -11.80 -12.40 -13.72
CA LEU A 139 -12.23 -11.85 -12.44
C LEU A 139 -12.78 -12.92 -11.50
N ILE A 140 -13.59 -13.85 -12.01
CA ILE A 140 -14.14 -14.96 -11.21
C ILE A 140 -13.00 -15.86 -10.71
N ARG A 141 -12.06 -16.24 -11.57
CA ARG A 141 -10.89 -17.04 -11.18
C ARG A 141 -10.02 -16.32 -10.14
N ALA A 142 -9.77 -15.03 -10.33
CA ALA A 142 -8.98 -14.23 -9.39
C ALA A 142 -9.62 -14.23 -7.99
N VAL A 143 -10.92 -13.96 -7.89
CA VAL A 143 -11.65 -13.91 -6.61
C VAL A 143 -11.72 -15.28 -5.94
N ALA A 144 -11.76 -16.34 -6.73
CA ALA A 144 -11.82 -17.69 -6.21
C ALA A 144 -10.48 -18.15 -5.58
N GLY A 145 -9.36 -17.49 -5.90
CA GLY A 145 -8.03 -17.78 -5.35
C GLY A 145 -7.43 -16.71 -4.44
N HIS A 146 -8.04 -15.52 -4.33
CA HIS A 146 -7.46 -14.38 -3.60
C HIS A 146 -8.49 -13.70 -2.71
N ALA A 147 -8.05 -13.28 -1.52
CA ALA A 147 -8.89 -12.56 -0.55
C ALA A 147 -9.20 -11.11 -0.98
N LEU A 148 -8.32 -10.50 -1.77
CA LEU A 148 -8.43 -9.15 -2.29
C LEU A 148 -8.08 -9.16 -3.77
N VAL A 149 -8.98 -8.64 -4.59
CA VAL A 149 -8.80 -8.52 -6.04
C VAL A 149 -9.11 -7.09 -6.46
N LEU A 150 -8.17 -6.47 -7.17
CA LEU A 150 -8.36 -5.19 -7.83
C LEU A 150 -8.85 -5.43 -9.27
N HIS A 151 -10.01 -4.88 -9.60
CA HIS A 151 -10.56 -4.90 -10.96
C HIS A 151 -10.79 -3.47 -11.42
N THR A 152 -10.13 -3.08 -12.51
CA THR A 152 -10.19 -1.72 -13.06
C THR A 152 -10.85 -1.72 -14.43
N GLY A 153 -11.54 -0.63 -14.74
CA GLY A 153 -12.12 -0.40 -16.05
C GLY A 153 -13.20 0.68 -16.02
N GLY A 154 -13.72 1.02 -17.20
CA GLY A 154 -14.79 2.02 -17.34
C GLY A 154 -16.17 1.46 -17.00
N GLU A 155 -17.22 2.21 -17.33
CA GLU A 155 -18.61 1.86 -17.00
C GLU A 155 -19.04 0.47 -17.50
N ALA A 156 -18.53 0.03 -18.64
CA ALA A 156 -18.84 -1.30 -19.21
C ALA A 156 -18.41 -2.46 -18.28
N SER A 157 -17.34 -2.28 -17.51
CA SER A 157 -16.78 -3.30 -16.60
C SER A 157 -17.69 -3.58 -15.40
N ARG A 158 -18.69 -2.71 -15.12
CA ARG A 158 -19.71 -2.99 -14.11
C ARG A 158 -20.49 -4.27 -14.40
N ALA A 159 -20.64 -4.65 -15.68
CA ALA A 159 -21.30 -5.90 -16.06
C ALA A 159 -20.52 -7.14 -15.54
N GLU A 160 -19.20 -7.03 -15.42
CA GLU A 160 -18.31 -8.09 -14.95
C GLU A 160 -18.45 -8.26 -13.44
N ALA A 161 -18.42 -7.16 -12.68
CA ALA A 161 -18.68 -7.16 -11.24
C ALA A 161 -20.10 -7.66 -10.92
N ALA A 162 -21.12 -7.21 -11.67
CA ALA A 162 -22.49 -7.69 -11.51
C ALA A 162 -22.61 -9.20 -11.78
N ARG A 163 -21.85 -9.71 -12.76
CA ARG A 163 -21.78 -11.15 -13.03
C ARG A 163 -21.15 -11.92 -11.87
N LEU A 164 -19.98 -11.49 -11.40
CA LEU A 164 -19.31 -12.10 -10.24
C LEU A 164 -20.26 -12.23 -9.05
N LEU A 165 -21.01 -11.18 -8.72
CA LEU A 165 -21.98 -11.20 -7.61
C LEU A 165 -23.12 -12.21 -7.83
N ARG A 166 -23.58 -12.41 -9.07
CA ARG A 166 -24.58 -13.43 -9.39
C ARG A 166 -24.02 -14.83 -9.23
N GLU A 167 -22.82 -15.08 -9.75
CA GLU A 167 -22.16 -16.38 -9.62
C GLU A 167 -21.91 -16.70 -8.13
N ALA A 168 -21.36 -15.77 -7.37
CA ALA A 168 -21.14 -15.94 -5.92
C ALA A 168 -22.43 -16.28 -5.16
N ARG A 169 -23.55 -15.62 -5.46
CA ARG A 169 -24.85 -15.97 -4.87
C ARG A 169 -25.37 -17.33 -5.34
N GLY A 170 -25.13 -17.68 -6.60
CA GLY A 170 -25.43 -19.02 -7.15
C GLY A 170 -24.67 -20.13 -6.43
N LEU A 171 -23.47 -19.82 -5.93
CA LEU A 171 -22.66 -20.69 -5.07
C LEU A 171 -23.07 -20.66 -3.59
N GLY A 172 -24.15 -19.95 -3.23
CA GLY A 172 -24.63 -19.83 -1.85
C GLY A 172 -23.85 -18.85 -0.98
N LEU A 173 -22.97 -18.04 -1.57
CA LEU A 173 -22.17 -17.06 -0.83
C LEU A 173 -22.93 -15.76 -0.56
N ARG A 174 -22.56 -15.11 0.55
CA ARG A 174 -23.04 -13.77 0.89
C ARG A 174 -22.27 -12.73 0.07
N ALA A 175 -22.86 -12.28 -1.03
CA ALA A 175 -22.27 -11.26 -1.90
C ALA A 175 -23.06 -9.94 -1.83
N TRP A 176 -22.33 -8.82 -1.77
CA TRP A 176 -22.86 -7.47 -1.62
C TRP A 176 -22.13 -6.50 -2.55
N ALA A 177 -22.80 -5.43 -2.95
CA ALA A 177 -22.19 -4.33 -3.69
C ALA A 177 -22.58 -3.01 -3.02
N ALA A 178 -21.62 -2.09 -2.96
CA ALA A 178 -21.84 -0.69 -2.63
C ALA A 178 -21.67 0.14 -3.91
N ALA A 179 -22.41 1.25 -4.01
CA ALA A 179 -22.41 2.16 -5.14
C ALA A 179 -21.91 3.54 -4.71
#